data_AF-A0A4W5PF20-F1
#
_entry.id   AF-A0A4W5PF20-F1
#
_cell.length_a   1.000
_cell.length_b   1.000
_cell.length_c   1.000
_cell.angle_alpha   90.00
_cell.angle_beta   90.00
_cell.angle_gamma   90.00
#
_symmetry.space_group_name_H-M   'P 1'
#
loop_
_entity.id
_entity.type
_entity.pdbx_description
1 polymer ?
#
loop_
_entity_poly.entity_id
_entity_poly.type
_entity_poly.pdbx_seq_one_letter_code
_entity_poly.pdbx_strand_id
1 'polypeptide(L)'
;MEKQAVQRAREAFLAGRSRPLEFRVQQLKSLQRMITDRQGEIATALKQDINRSQYDTPLFELIGLENEISLAVSKLAQWAAPRPVERNLLTVLDQVYIQPEPLGVVLIIGAWNYPWALTLQPLVGAIAAGTPQRPPPLHSYSSIAVYVKDEKVYVKNEKVYVRITWGKFVNCGQTCIAPDYILCEPSIQNRVVEGIRQTLLEFYGPDPKSSPDYGRIINQRHFNRVMALLEGYTATLGGQSDASQRYIAPTVVKDVPPQARLMQEEIFGPLLPIVTVSDIDDAIHFINEREKPLALYVFSSNKKVRSSVTVATTIVLILVCTVCIYI
;
A
#
# COMPACT_ATOMS: atom_id res chain seq x y z
N MET A 1 32.54 -4.82 5.35
CA MET A 1 31.76 -4.83 4.09
C MET A 1 30.86 -3.60 3.95
N GLU A 2 30.02 -3.31 4.93
CA GLU A 2 29.04 -2.20 4.87
C GLU A 2 29.63 -0.80 4.76
N LYS A 3 30.60 -0.46 5.63
CA LYS A 3 31.29 0.83 5.61
C LYS A 3 32.02 1.08 4.29
N GLN A 4 32.61 0.03 3.69
CA GLN A 4 33.28 0.11 2.39
C GLN A 4 32.29 0.35 1.23
N ALA A 5 31.08 -0.22 1.28
CA ALA A 5 30.08 0.04 0.25
C ALA A 5 29.59 1.49 0.28
N VAL A 6 29.32 2.04 1.47
CA VAL A 6 28.93 3.45 1.64
C VAL A 6 30.06 4.39 1.18
N GLN A 7 31.31 4.06 1.52
CA GLN A 7 32.45 4.85 1.10
C GLN A 7 32.60 4.89 -0.42
N ARG A 8 32.48 3.76 -1.11
CA ARG A 8 32.51 3.70 -2.58
C ARG A 8 31.37 4.50 -3.23
N ALA A 9 30.15 4.41 -2.68
CA ALA A 9 29.02 5.19 -3.18
C ALA A 9 29.25 6.70 -3.01
N ARG A 10 29.83 7.11 -1.88
CA ARG A 10 30.20 8.50 -1.61
C ARG A 10 31.29 9.00 -2.55
N GLU A 11 32.34 8.21 -2.79
CA GLU A 11 33.40 8.53 -3.75
C GLU A 11 32.84 8.68 -5.17
N ALA A 12 31.95 7.78 -5.59
CA ALA A 12 31.30 7.87 -6.90
C ALA A 12 30.41 9.12 -7.03
N PHE A 13 29.71 9.52 -5.95
CA PHE A 13 28.95 10.78 -5.91
C PHE A 13 29.85 12.00 -6.03
N LEU A 14 30.92 12.05 -5.23
CA LEU A 14 31.86 13.17 -5.20
C LEU A 14 32.62 13.31 -6.52
N ALA A 15 32.85 12.21 -7.24
CA ALA A 15 33.39 12.22 -8.60
C ALA A 15 32.43 12.84 -9.65
N GLY A 16 31.20 13.20 -9.28
CA GLY A 16 30.25 13.92 -10.13
C GLY A 16 29.62 13.07 -11.25
N ARG A 17 29.85 11.75 -11.28
CA ARG A 17 29.41 10.85 -12.36
C ARG A 17 27.89 10.83 -12.55
N SER A 18 27.13 11.02 -11.48
CA SER A 18 25.65 11.06 -11.51
C SER A 18 25.07 12.45 -11.78
N ARG A 19 25.90 13.49 -11.96
CA ARG A 19 25.42 14.85 -12.22
C ARG A 19 24.77 14.99 -13.61
N PRO A 20 25.36 14.51 -14.72
CA PRO A 20 24.78 14.66 -16.05
C PRO A 20 23.43 13.95 -16.19
N LEU A 21 22.47 14.57 -16.87
CA LEU A 21 21.13 14.01 -17.03
C LEU A 21 21.16 12.74 -17.90
N GLU A 22 22.05 12.69 -18.88
CA GLU A 22 22.24 11.56 -19.80
C GLU A 22 22.61 10.29 -19.03
N PHE A 23 23.51 10.43 -18.05
CA PHE A 23 23.91 9.32 -17.19
C PHE A 23 22.71 8.80 -16.39
N ARG A 24 21.91 9.70 -15.80
CA ARG A 24 20.71 9.33 -15.03
C ARG A 24 19.69 8.61 -15.90
N VAL A 25 19.42 9.11 -17.11
CA VAL A 25 18.53 8.45 -18.08
C VAL A 25 19.06 7.06 -18.45
N GLN A 26 20.37 6.91 -18.65
CA GLN A 26 20.98 5.61 -18.95
C GLN A 26 20.79 4.61 -17.81
N GLN A 27 20.93 5.04 -16.56
CA GLN A 27 20.69 4.19 -15.39
C GLN A 27 19.22 3.77 -15.29
N LEU A 28 18.29 4.71 -15.46
CA LEU A 28 16.84 4.43 -15.47
C LEU A 28 16.45 3.43 -16.56
N LYS A 29 16.95 3.60 -17.79
CA LYS A 29 16.71 2.64 -18.89
C LYS A 29 17.36 1.29 -18.65
N SER A 30 18.49 1.24 -17.94
CA SER A 30 19.14 -0.02 -17.58
C SER A 30 18.37 -0.76 -16.49
N LEU A 31 17.80 -0.02 -15.52
CA LEU A 31 16.88 -0.57 -14.53
C LEU A 31 15.62 -1.14 -15.19
N GLN A 32 15.01 -0.41 -16.13
CA GLN A 32 13.86 -0.90 -16.89
C GLN A 32 14.17 -2.21 -17.62
N ARG A 33 15.30 -2.27 -18.35
CA ARG A 33 15.74 -3.50 -19.02
C ARG A 33 15.93 -4.67 -18.06
N MET A 34 16.58 -4.43 -16.91
CA MET A 34 16.75 -5.47 -15.89
C MET A 34 15.41 -6.04 -15.43
N ILE A 35 14.40 -5.20 -15.21
CA ILE A 35 13.07 -5.62 -14.79
C ILE A 35 12.41 -6.43 -15.92
N THR A 36 12.38 -5.91 -17.14
CA THR A 36 11.75 -6.55 -18.30
C THR A 36 12.40 -7.90 -18.63
N ASP A 37 13.73 -7.98 -18.64
CA ASP A 37 14.46 -9.19 -19.00
C ASP A 37 14.36 -10.31 -17.94
N ARG A 38 14.04 -9.94 -16.69
CA ARG A 38 14.04 -10.86 -15.53
C ARG A 38 12.65 -11.08 -14.91
N GLN A 39 11.56 -10.68 -15.56
CA GLN A 39 10.20 -10.79 -15.01
C GLN A 39 9.86 -12.21 -14.51
N GLY A 40 10.26 -13.26 -15.24
CA GLY A 40 10.00 -14.65 -14.84
C GLY A 40 10.76 -15.08 -13.57
N GLU A 41 12.01 -14.62 -13.41
CA GLU A 41 12.80 -14.89 -12.20
C GLU A 41 12.22 -14.14 -10.99
N ILE A 42 11.77 -12.90 -11.20
CA ILE A 42 11.10 -12.08 -10.18
C ILE A 42 9.81 -12.75 -9.70
N ALA A 43 8.96 -13.20 -10.63
CA ALA A 43 7.72 -13.90 -10.30
C ALA A 43 7.98 -15.23 -9.56
N THR A 44 9.04 -15.96 -9.94
CA THR A 44 9.44 -17.19 -9.26
C THR A 44 9.86 -16.93 -7.81
N ALA A 45 10.66 -15.88 -7.56
CA ALA A 45 11.07 -15.49 -6.22
C ALA A 45 9.87 -15.08 -5.35
N LEU A 46 8.96 -14.25 -5.89
CA LEU A 46 7.74 -13.82 -5.17
C LEU A 46 6.79 -14.99 -4.89
N LYS A 47 6.72 -15.98 -5.78
CA LYS A 47 5.96 -17.21 -5.53
C LYS A 47 6.56 -17.99 -4.35
N GLN A 48 7.87 -18.04 -4.22
CA GLN A 48 8.54 -18.72 -3.11
C GLN A 48 8.37 -17.99 -1.78
N ASP A 49 8.51 -16.66 -1.78
CA ASP A 49 8.46 -15.86 -0.55
C ASP A 49 7.05 -15.74 0.02
N ILE A 50 6.07 -15.40 -0.82
CA ILE A 50 4.71 -15.01 -0.38
C ILE A 50 3.58 -15.70 -1.16
N ASN A 51 3.90 -16.70 -1.97
CA ASN A 51 2.96 -17.44 -2.81
C ASN A 51 2.18 -16.58 -3.82
N ARG A 52 2.69 -15.41 -4.19
CA ARG A 52 2.01 -14.52 -5.15
C ARG A 52 1.90 -15.17 -6.52
N SER A 53 0.75 -15.01 -7.19
CA SER A 53 0.55 -15.59 -8.52
C SER A 53 1.45 -14.91 -9.57
N GLN A 54 1.70 -15.62 -10.66
CA GLN A 54 2.47 -15.07 -11.78
C GLN A 54 1.77 -13.90 -12.48
N TYR A 55 0.44 -13.81 -12.34
CA TYR A 55 -0.38 -12.74 -12.92
C TYR A 55 -0.46 -11.52 -11.99
N ASP A 56 -0.49 -11.77 -10.68
CA ASP A 56 -0.47 -10.73 -9.65
C ASP A 56 0.88 -9.99 -9.58
N THR A 57 1.98 -10.69 -9.89
CA THR A 57 3.32 -10.12 -9.79
C THR A 57 3.49 -8.87 -10.67
N PRO A 58 3.23 -8.91 -12.00
CA PRO A 58 3.31 -7.70 -12.82
C PRO A 58 2.39 -6.58 -12.31
N LEU A 59 1.14 -6.93 -11.94
CA LEU A 59 0.13 -5.96 -11.54
C LEU A 59 0.55 -5.17 -10.30
N PHE A 60 1.11 -5.83 -9.30
CA PHE A 60 1.36 -5.23 -7.99
C PHE A 60 2.80 -4.80 -7.71
N GLU A 61 3.76 -5.23 -8.54
CA GLU A 61 5.18 -4.94 -8.31
C GLU A 61 5.83 -4.20 -9.47
N LEU A 62 5.46 -4.54 -10.71
CA LEU A 62 6.27 -4.20 -11.88
C LEU A 62 5.65 -3.09 -12.72
N ILE A 63 4.35 -3.13 -13.01
CA ILE A 63 3.69 -2.14 -13.88
C ILE A 63 3.83 -0.72 -13.31
N GLY A 64 3.56 -0.54 -12.01
CA GLY A 64 3.74 0.74 -11.33
C GLY A 64 5.19 1.23 -11.41
N LEU A 65 6.15 0.35 -11.23
CA LEU A 65 7.58 0.65 -11.30
C LEU A 65 8.03 1.01 -12.73
N GLU A 66 7.59 0.26 -13.74
CA GLU A 66 7.88 0.54 -15.16
C GLU A 66 7.30 1.90 -15.59
N ASN A 67 6.09 2.22 -15.14
CA ASN A 67 5.46 3.52 -15.36
C ASN A 67 6.22 4.65 -14.67
N GLU A 68 6.68 4.45 -13.43
CA GLU A 68 7.49 5.44 -12.70
C GLU A 68 8.83 5.70 -13.40
N ILE A 69 9.49 4.66 -13.91
CA ILE A 69 10.72 4.80 -14.69
C ILE A 69 10.46 5.58 -15.99
N SER A 70 9.39 5.24 -16.71
CA SER A 70 9.01 5.92 -17.95
C SER A 70 8.70 7.41 -17.72
N LEU A 71 7.94 7.70 -16.66
CA LEU A 71 7.65 9.07 -16.23
C LEU A 71 8.94 9.82 -15.90
N ALA A 72 9.82 9.23 -15.09
CA ALA A 72 11.09 9.83 -14.72
C ALA A 72 11.95 10.13 -15.95
N VAL A 73 12.10 9.18 -16.88
CA VAL A 73 12.86 9.38 -18.13
C VAL A 73 12.26 10.52 -18.96
N SER A 74 10.94 10.60 -19.09
CA SER A 74 10.28 11.63 -19.90
C SER A 74 10.32 13.04 -19.28
N LYS A 75 10.31 13.13 -17.94
CA LYS A 75 10.20 14.41 -17.22
C LYS A 75 11.51 14.90 -16.61
N LEU A 76 12.56 14.08 -16.59
CA LEU A 76 13.81 14.39 -15.89
C LEU A 76 14.40 15.76 -16.26
N ALA A 77 14.47 16.08 -17.55
CA ALA A 77 15.01 17.36 -18.02
C ALA A 77 14.20 18.55 -17.49
N GLN A 78 12.87 18.44 -17.50
CA GLN A 78 11.97 19.44 -16.94
C GLN A 78 12.15 19.56 -15.42
N TRP A 79 12.28 18.45 -14.71
CA TRP A 79 12.43 18.43 -13.25
C TRP A 79 13.75 19.03 -12.79
N ALA A 80 14.82 18.85 -13.55
CA ALA A 80 16.17 19.34 -13.24
C ALA A 80 16.41 20.81 -13.64
N ALA A 81 15.54 21.40 -14.46
CA ALA A 81 15.68 22.78 -14.92
C ALA A 81 15.50 23.80 -13.78
N PRO A 82 16.22 24.95 -13.82
CA PRO A 82 15.99 26.06 -12.90
C PRO A 82 14.55 26.54 -12.96
N ARG A 83 13.96 26.85 -11.79
CA ARG A 83 12.56 27.33 -11.67
C ARG A 83 12.55 28.79 -11.26
N PRO A 84 12.19 29.73 -12.14
CA PRO A 84 12.05 31.14 -11.78
C PRO A 84 11.02 31.31 -10.65
N VAL A 85 11.28 32.26 -9.76
CA VAL A 85 10.35 32.61 -8.66
C VAL A 85 9.93 34.06 -8.75
N GLU A 86 8.81 34.39 -8.11
CA GLU A 86 8.30 35.75 -8.02
C GLU A 86 9.32 36.66 -7.32
N ARG A 87 9.54 37.84 -7.90
CA ARG A 87 10.48 38.86 -7.40
C ARG A 87 9.71 39.90 -6.60
N ASN A 88 10.39 40.56 -5.67
CA ASN A 88 9.85 41.72 -4.97
C ASN A 88 10.59 43.00 -5.40
N LEU A 89 10.18 44.16 -4.86
CA LEU A 89 10.76 45.45 -5.23
C LEU A 89 12.27 45.54 -5.01
N LEU A 90 12.81 44.80 -4.03
CA LEU A 90 14.24 44.81 -3.72
C LEU A 90 15.05 43.90 -4.65
N THR A 91 14.43 42.86 -5.22
CA THR A 91 15.09 41.86 -6.08
C THR A 91 14.69 41.95 -7.55
N VAL A 92 14.06 43.06 -7.96
CA VAL A 92 13.49 43.21 -9.32
C VAL A 92 14.57 43.17 -10.42
N LEU A 93 15.77 43.66 -10.12
CA LEU A 93 16.93 43.65 -11.01
C LEU A 93 17.73 42.34 -10.96
N ASP A 94 17.41 41.44 -10.02
CA ASP A 94 18.15 40.21 -9.81
C ASP A 94 17.56 39.03 -10.61
N GLN A 95 18.40 38.02 -10.88
CA GLN A 95 17.95 36.73 -11.38
C GLN A 95 17.66 35.79 -10.21
N VAL A 96 16.38 35.55 -9.93
CA VAL A 96 15.94 34.70 -8.81
C VAL A 96 15.29 33.41 -9.33
N TYR A 97 15.83 32.26 -8.92
CA TYR A 97 15.32 30.94 -9.27
C TYR A 97 15.67 29.90 -8.20
N ILE A 98 14.95 28.77 -8.23
CA ILE A 98 15.24 27.57 -7.43
C ILE A 98 15.92 26.54 -8.35
N GLN A 99 17.11 26.07 -7.95
CA GLN A 99 17.84 25.02 -8.64
C GLN A 99 17.81 23.72 -7.84
N PRO A 100 17.23 22.63 -8.38
CA PRO A 100 17.31 21.32 -7.74
C PRO A 100 18.73 20.74 -7.84
N GLU A 101 19.27 20.25 -6.73
CA GLU A 101 20.59 19.60 -6.65
C GLU A 101 20.51 18.27 -5.87
N PRO A 102 21.32 17.27 -6.21
CA PRO A 102 21.35 15.99 -5.49
C PRO A 102 21.85 16.16 -4.06
N LEU A 103 21.19 15.51 -3.10
CA LEU A 103 21.55 15.55 -1.68
C LEU A 103 22.85 14.80 -1.34
N GLY A 104 23.21 13.77 -2.11
CA GLY A 104 24.36 12.91 -1.81
C GLY A 104 24.06 11.42 -1.95
N VAL A 105 24.41 10.65 -0.92
CA VAL A 105 24.12 9.20 -0.85
C VAL A 105 22.80 9.00 -0.12
N VAL A 106 21.88 8.27 -0.74
CA VAL A 106 20.54 7.99 -0.18
C VAL A 106 20.47 6.52 0.28
N LEU A 107 19.89 6.32 1.47
CA LEU A 107 19.60 5.02 2.03
C LEU A 107 18.13 4.68 1.78
N ILE A 108 17.87 3.52 1.16
CA ILE A 108 16.52 3.01 0.93
C ILE A 108 16.35 1.74 1.74
N ILE A 109 15.28 1.66 2.52
CA ILE A 109 14.95 0.50 3.34
C ILE A 109 13.66 -0.10 2.80
N GLY A 110 13.78 -1.23 2.10
CA GLY A 110 12.64 -1.95 1.53
C GLY A 110 11.87 -2.74 2.59
N ALA A 111 10.60 -3.06 2.29
CA ALA A 111 9.77 -3.94 3.09
C ALA A 111 9.47 -5.24 2.34
N TRP A 112 9.14 -6.31 3.07
CA TRP A 112 9.04 -7.67 2.52
C TRP A 112 7.72 -7.96 1.79
N ASN A 113 6.69 -7.13 1.99
CA ASN A 113 5.35 -7.39 1.48
C ASN A 113 5.15 -6.98 0.02
N TYR A 114 5.92 -5.99 -0.44
CA TYR A 114 6.08 -5.65 -1.86
C TYR A 114 7.56 -5.38 -2.15
N PRO A 115 8.42 -6.42 -2.14
CA PRO A 115 9.87 -6.25 -2.01
C PRO A 115 10.51 -5.57 -3.22
N TRP A 116 9.89 -5.66 -4.40
CA TRP A 116 10.39 -5.01 -5.61
C TRP A 116 9.91 -3.57 -5.67
N ALA A 117 8.59 -3.32 -5.55
CA ALA A 117 8.04 -1.97 -5.60
C ALA A 117 8.62 -1.06 -4.50
N LEU A 118 8.59 -1.52 -3.23
CA LEU A 118 9.00 -0.69 -2.08
C LEU A 118 10.52 -0.49 -1.97
N THR A 119 11.30 -1.21 -2.77
CA THR A 119 12.75 -1.00 -2.86
C THR A 119 13.10 -0.17 -4.10
N LEU A 120 12.50 -0.49 -5.25
CA LEU A 120 12.90 0.08 -6.53
C LEU A 120 12.17 1.39 -6.86
N GLN A 121 10.92 1.59 -6.47
CA GLN A 121 10.22 2.86 -6.73
C GLN A 121 10.95 4.06 -6.09
N PRO A 122 11.37 4.02 -4.80
CA PRO A 122 12.18 5.11 -4.23
C PRO A 122 13.54 5.26 -4.93
N LEU A 123 14.13 4.16 -5.42
CA LEU A 123 15.39 4.16 -6.16
C LEU A 123 15.28 4.90 -7.49
N VAL A 124 14.14 4.79 -8.19
CA VAL A 124 13.85 5.57 -9.41
C VAL A 124 13.97 7.07 -9.11
N GLY A 125 13.28 7.55 -8.08
CA GLY A 125 13.32 8.96 -7.67
C GLY A 125 14.74 9.41 -7.28
N ALA A 126 15.47 8.56 -6.55
CA ALA A 126 16.82 8.85 -6.13
C ALA A 126 17.83 8.86 -7.30
N ILE A 127 17.69 7.99 -8.31
CA ILE A 127 18.48 8.03 -9.56
C ILE A 127 18.14 9.30 -10.34
N ALA A 128 16.86 9.62 -10.50
CA ALA A 128 16.40 10.84 -11.18
C ALA A 128 16.97 12.10 -10.51
N ALA A 129 17.02 12.13 -9.17
CA ALA A 129 17.63 13.23 -8.42
C ALA A 129 19.17 13.31 -8.56
N GLY A 130 19.85 12.22 -8.97
CA GLY A 130 21.30 12.17 -9.15
C GLY A 130 22.09 11.60 -7.97
N THR A 131 21.46 10.76 -7.13
CA THR A 131 22.03 10.22 -5.88
C THR A 131 22.40 8.72 -6.00
N PRO A 132 23.63 8.27 -5.66
CA PRO A 132 24.01 6.84 -5.59
C PRO A 132 23.59 6.18 -4.26
N GLN A 133 23.39 4.84 -4.27
CA GLN A 133 22.50 4.16 -3.30
C GLN A 133 22.94 2.76 -2.81
N ARG A 134 22.33 2.32 -1.68
CA ARG A 134 22.39 0.95 -1.06
C ARG A 134 21.10 0.63 -0.27
N PRO A 135 20.66 -0.65 -0.15
CA PRO A 135 19.57 -1.06 0.75
C PRO A 135 19.93 -1.97 1.97
N PRO A 136 19.29 -1.76 3.15
CA PRO A 136 19.06 -2.75 4.24
C PRO A 136 17.60 -2.72 4.82
N PRO A 137 17.17 -3.55 5.82
CA PRO A 137 15.77 -3.64 6.34
C PRO A 137 15.56 -2.79 7.63
N LEU A 138 14.41 -2.57 8.29
CA LEU A 138 12.93 -2.79 8.23
C LEU A 138 12.35 -1.85 9.33
N HIS A 139 11.13 -1.27 9.23
CA HIS A 139 10.24 -0.88 10.37
C HIS A 139 8.78 -0.66 9.90
N SER A 140 7.81 -0.86 10.81
CA SER A 140 6.34 -0.97 10.63
C SER A 140 5.56 0.35 10.77
N TYR A 141 4.37 0.47 10.16
CA TYR A 141 3.44 1.61 10.34
C TYR A 141 1.95 1.22 10.33
N SER A 142 1.23 1.84 11.29
CA SER A 142 -0.21 2.04 11.60
C SER A 142 -1.36 1.50 10.70
N SER A 143 -2.39 0.97 11.38
CA SER A 143 -3.72 0.52 10.92
C SER A 143 -4.50 1.51 10.04
N ILE A 144 -5.48 0.99 9.27
CA ILE A 144 -6.24 1.73 8.25
C ILE A 144 -7.75 1.50 8.34
N ALA A 145 -8.51 2.59 8.30
CA ALA A 145 -9.96 2.57 8.49
C ALA A 145 -10.73 2.55 7.16
N VAL A 146 -11.83 1.80 7.10
CA VAL A 146 -12.88 1.93 6.08
C VAL A 146 -14.19 2.33 6.74
N TYR A 147 -14.80 3.43 6.32
CA TYR A 147 -16.18 3.80 6.68
C TYR A 147 -17.13 3.55 5.51
N VAL A 148 -18.21 2.81 5.78
CA VAL A 148 -19.27 2.48 4.81
C VAL A 148 -20.60 2.98 5.35
N LYS A 149 -21.22 3.95 4.67
CA LYS A 149 -22.52 4.51 5.09
C LYS A 149 -23.70 4.05 4.24
N ASP A 150 -23.48 3.84 2.95
CA ASP A 150 -24.61 3.70 2.04
C ASP A 150 -25.10 2.25 1.90
N GLU A 151 -26.43 2.08 1.96
CA GLU A 151 -27.14 0.85 1.57
C GLU A 151 -26.99 0.52 0.08
N LYS A 152 -26.62 1.51 -0.74
CA LYS A 152 -26.45 1.30 -2.18
C LYS A 152 -25.16 0.54 -2.44
N VAL A 153 -25.34 -0.70 -2.90
CA VAL A 153 -24.32 -1.68 -3.34
C VAL A 153 -23.35 -1.08 -4.37
N TYR A 154 -23.74 0.00 -5.07
CA TYR A 154 -22.97 0.61 -6.14
C TYR A 154 -22.55 2.04 -5.80
N VAL A 155 -21.25 2.31 -5.94
CA VAL A 155 -20.76 3.68 -6.12
C VAL A 155 -20.05 3.76 -7.47
N LYS A 156 -20.54 4.63 -8.37
CA LYS A 156 -20.04 4.76 -9.75
C LYS A 156 -20.05 3.42 -10.54
N ASN A 157 -21.17 2.68 -10.51
CA ASN A 157 -21.36 1.41 -11.24
C ASN A 157 -20.48 0.23 -10.81
N GLU A 158 -19.74 0.33 -9.71
CA GLU A 158 -18.97 -0.79 -9.16
C GLU A 158 -19.43 -1.15 -7.74
N LYS A 159 -19.40 -2.46 -7.44
CA LYS A 159 -19.84 -2.99 -6.15
C LYS A 159 -18.84 -2.61 -5.06
N VAL A 160 -19.28 -1.90 -4.01
CA VAL A 160 -18.44 -1.47 -2.86
C VAL A 160 -17.67 -2.66 -2.27
N TYR A 161 -18.35 -3.80 -2.13
CA TYR A 161 -17.80 -5.02 -1.54
C TYR A 161 -16.69 -5.63 -2.40
N VAL A 162 -16.73 -5.46 -3.73
CA VAL A 162 -15.66 -5.95 -4.62
C VAL A 162 -14.36 -5.23 -4.33
N ARG A 163 -14.41 -3.90 -4.20
CA ARG A 163 -13.24 -3.07 -3.89
C ARG A 163 -12.67 -3.40 -2.51
N ILE A 164 -13.52 -3.48 -1.48
CA ILE A 164 -13.07 -3.82 -0.12
C ILE A 164 -12.45 -5.20 -0.07
N THR A 165 -13.10 -6.21 -0.67
CA THR A 165 -12.61 -7.59 -0.71
C THR A 165 -11.27 -7.66 -1.42
N TRP A 166 -11.14 -7.02 -2.59
CA TRP A 166 -9.89 -6.98 -3.33
C TRP A 166 -8.78 -6.35 -2.49
N GLY A 167 -8.99 -5.14 -1.97
CA GLY A 167 -7.99 -4.43 -1.18
C GLY A 167 -7.61 -5.13 0.12
N LYS A 168 -8.52 -5.89 0.74
CA LYS A 168 -8.25 -6.64 1.97
C LYS A 168 -7.50 -7.94 1.71
N PHE A 169 -7.89 -8.70 0.71
CA PHE A 169 -7.44 -10.10 0.58
C PHE A 169 -6.34 -10.30 -0.46
N VAL A 170 -6.09 -9.28 -1.32
CA VAL A 170 -4.85 -9.23 -2.10
C VAL A 170 -3.64 -9.37 -1.17
N ASN A 171 -2.64 -10.14 -1.61
CA ASN A 171 -1.45 -10.44 -0.82
C ASN A 171 -1.74 -11.03 0.58
N CYS A 172 -2.90 -11.68 0.75
CA CYS A 172 -3.35 -12.19 2.05
C CYS A 172 -3.49 -11.06 3.11
N GLY A 173 -3.80 -9.84 2.70
CA GLY A 173 -3.95 -8.67 3.58
C GLY A 173 -2.66 -8.13 4.18
N GLN A 174 -1.51 -8.59 3.70
CA GLN A 174 -0.18 -8.12 4.12
C GLN A 174 0.19 -6.85 3.33
N THR A 175 -0.62 -5.80 3.47
CA THR A 175 -0.49 -4.58 2.67
C THR A 175 -0.70 -3.38 3.58
N CYS A 176 0.29 -2.48 3.62
CA CYS A 176 0.25 -1.32 4.52
C CYS A 176 -0.92 -0.38 4.24
N ILE A 177 -1.54 -0.49 3.05
CA ILE A 177 -2.75 0.25 2.67
C ILE A 177 -4.04 -0.58 2.62
N ALA A 178 -4.01 -1.85 3.06
CA ALA A 178 -5.21 -2.67 3.10
C ALA A 178 -6.25 -2.10 4.09
N PRO A 179 -7.55 -2.26 3.81
CA PRO A 179 -8.59 -2.17 4.83
C PRO A 179 -8.21 -2.97 6.08
N ASP A 180 -8.01 -2.32 7.22
CA ASP A 180 -7.74 -3.06 8.46
C ASP A 180 -9.07 -3.53 9.07
N TYR A 181 -10.06 -2.62 9.14
CA TYR A 181 -11.41 -2.87 9.64
C TYR A 181 -12.49 -2.09 8.89
N ILE A 182 -13.75 -2.50 9.03
CA ILE A 182 -14.93 -1.77 8.54
C ILE A 182 -15.70 -1.15 9.70
N LEU A 183 -16.07 0.12 9.55
CA LEU A 183 -17.11 0.80 10.32
C LEU A 183 -18.37 0.90 9.47
N CYS A 184 -19.49 0.41 9.99
CA CYS A 184 -20.79 0.51 9.31
C CYS A 184 -21.96 0.57 10.30
N GLU A 185 -23.12 1.04 9.85
CA GLU A 185 -24.33 0.98 10.67
C GLU A 185 -24.79 -0.49 10.86
N PRO A 186 -25.42 -0.84 12.00
CA PRO A 186 -25.90 -2.21 12.26
C PRO A 186 -26.82 -2.76 11.16
N SER A 187 -27.64 -1.90 10.57
CA SER A 187 -28.61 -2.25 9.50
C SER A 187 -27.95 -2.82 8.25
N ILE A 188 -26.70 -2.43 7.94
CA ILE A 188 -26.01 -2.83 6.70
C ILE A 188 -24.96 -3.92 6.90
N GLN A 189 -24.61 -4.27 8.14
CA GLN A 189 -23.53 -5.21 8.45
C GLN A 189 -23.71 -6.59 7.77
N ASN A 190 -24.90 -7.19 7.86
CA ASN A 190 -25.17 -8.48 7.22
C ASN A 190 -25.05 -8.42 5.68
N ARG A 191 -25.43 -7.29 5.08
CA ARG A 191 -25.31 -7.07 3.64
C ARG A 191 -23.85 -6.93 3.21
N VAL A 192 -23.03 -6.27 4.04
CA VAL A 192 -21.58 -6.17 3.83
C VAL A 192 -20.95 -7.55 3.84
N VAL A 193 -21.27 -8.38 4.86
CA VAL A 193 -20.76 -9.76 4.96
C VAL A 193 -21.14 -10.57 3.73
N GLU A 194 -22.40 -10.54 3.31
CA GLU A 194 -22.85 -11.32 2.15
C GLU A 194 -22.22 -10.84 0.83
N GLY A 195 -22.07 -9.52 0.67
CA GLY A 195 -21.36 -8.96 -0.47
C GLY A 195 -19.90 -9.44 -0.55
N ILE A 196 -19.21 -9.49 0.58
CA ILE A 196 -17.84 -10.01 0.66
C ILE A 196 -17.81 -11.53 0.37
N ARG A 197 -18.77 -12.31 0.90
CA ARG A 197 -18.87 -13.75 0.62
C ARG A 197 -18.95 -14.03 -0.89
N GLN A 198 -19.84 -13.34 -1.59
CA GLN A 198 -20.01 -13.52 -3.03
C GLN A 198 -18.75 -13.12 -3.81
N THR A 199 -18.11 -12.01 -3.45
CA THR A 199 -16.85 -11.62 -4.10
C THR A 199 -15.73 -12.60 -3.82
N LEU A 200 -15.60 -13.14 -2.61
CA LEU A 200 -14.59 -14.15 -2.30
C LEU A 200 -14.77 -15.42 -3.14
N LEU A 201 -16.02 -15.84 -3.36
CA LEU A 201 -16.34 -16.97 -4.24
C LEU A 201 -15.96 -16.67 -5.69
N GLU A 202 -16.24 -15.46 -6.18
CA GLU A 202 -15.85 -15.01 -7.53
C GLU A 202 -14.32 -14.95 -7.70
N PHE A 203 -13.57 -14.50 -6.68
CA PHE A 203 -12.12 -14.31 -6.76
C PHE A 203 -11.32 -15.61 -6.57
N TYR A 204 -11.70 -16.41 -5.58
CA TYR A 204 -10.88 -17.54 -5.13
C TYR A 204 -11.58 -18.89 -5.26
N GLY A 205 -12.83 -18.91 -5.73
CA GLY A 205 -13.63 -20.12 -5.79
C GLY A 205 -14.09 -20.60 -4.41
N PRO A 206 -14.67 -21.82 -4.33
CA PRO A 206 -15.22 -22.36 -3.09
C PRO A 206 -14.14 -22.77 -2.07
N ASP A 207 -12.90 -22.97 -2.53
CA ASP A 207 -11.76 -23.31 -1.68
C ASP A 207 -10.57 -22.36 -1.94
N PRO A 208 -10.49 -21.23 -1.21
CA PRO A 208 -9.38 -20.29 -1.34
C PRO A 208 -8.00 -20.90 -1.07
N LYS A 209 -7.92 -22.05 -0.39
CA LYS A 209 -6.65 -22.73 -0.13
C LYS A 209 -6.00 -23.25 -1.41
N SER A 210 -6.81 -23.75 -2.35
CA SER A 210 -6.33 -24.28 -3.64
C SER A 210 -6.26 -23.21 -4.74
N SER A 211 -6.78 -22.00 -4.50
CA SER A 211 -6.71 -20.90 -5.46
C SER A 211 -5.24 -20.50 -5.75
N PRO A 212 -4.85 -20.39 -7.04
CA PRO A 212 -3.50 -19.95 -7.41
C PRO A 212 -3.23 -18.48 -7.10
N ASP A 213 -4.30 -17.68 -6.95
CA ASP A 213 -4.28 -16.22 -6.74
C ASP A 213 -4.39 -15.83 -5.27
N TYR A 214 -4.46 -16.82 -4.36
CA TYR A 214 -4.47 -16.55 -2.94
C TYR A 214 -3.08 -16.71 -2.31
N GLY A 215 -2.60 -15.64 -1.67
CA GLY A 215 -1.28 -15.56 -1.03
C GLY A 215 -1.13 -16.46 0.20
N ARG A 216 0.06 -16.40 0.83
CA ARG A 216 0.35 -17.04 2.12
C ARG A 216 0.99 -16.03 3.08
N ILE A 217 0.87 -16.29 4.37
CA ILE A 217 1.56 -15.48 5.37
C ILE A 217 3.08 -15.71 5.24
N ILE A 218 3.85 -14.62 5.28
CA ILE A 218 5.29 -14.62 4.98
C ILE A 218 6.09 -15.66 5.78
N ASN A 219 5.78 -15.84 7.07
CA ASN A 219 6.49 -16.78 7.94
C ASN A 219 5.63 -17.22 9.13
N GLN A 220 6.13 -18.18 9.91
CA GLN A 220 5.41 -18.75 11.04
C GLN A 220 5.14 -17.73 12.16
N ARG A 221 6.06 -16.78 12.38
CA ARG A 221 5.88 -15.73 13.40
C ARG A 221 4.65 -14.86 13.08
N HIS A 222 4.53 -14.40 11.84
CA HIS A 222 3.36 -13.62 11.42
C HIS A 222 2.09 -14.46 11.42
N PHE A 223 2.16 -15.74 11.02
CA PHE A 223 1.01 -16.65 11.06
C PHE A 223 0.47 -16.78 12.49
N ASN A 224 1.34 -17.09 13.45
CA ASN A 224 0.96 -17.26 14.86
C ASN A 224 0.37 -15.96 15.43
N ARG A 225 0.97 -14.80 15.11
CA ARG A 225 0.46 -13.50 15.55
C ARG A 225 -0.95 -13.25 15.03
N VAL A 226 -1.19 -13.43 13.74
CA VAL A 226 -2.52 -13.21 13.13
C VAL A 226 -3.55 -14.17 13.71
N MET A 227 -3.22 -15.46 13.88
CA MET A 227 -4.12 -16.41 14.52
C MET A 227 -4.44 -16.05 15.97
N ALA A 228 -3.47 -15.52 16.73
CA ALA A 228 -3.68 -15.06 18.10
C ALA A 228 -4.63 -13.85 18.20
N LEU A 229 -4.80 -13.06 17.12
CA LEU A 229 -5.80 -11.99 17.07
C LEU A 229 -7.23 -12.53 16.91
N LEU A 230 -7.39 -13.72 16.33
CA LEU A 230 -8.68 -14.36 16.11
C LEU A 230 -9.17 -15.16 17.33
N GLU A 231 -8.27 -15.49 18.28
CA GLU A 231 -8.62 -16.21 19.50
C GLU A 231 -9.74 -15.52 20.29
N GLY A 232 -10.80 -16.26 20.62
CA GLY A 232 -11.96 -15.75 21.35
C GLY A 232 -13.03 -15.07 20.48
N TYR A 233 -12.85 -15.03 19.16
CA TYR A 233 -13.82 -14.48 18.22
C TYR A 233 -14.32 -15.57 17.25
N THR A 234 -15.62 -15.54 16.94
CA THR A 234 -16.22 -16.47 15.98
C THR A 234 -16.21 -15.87 14.58
N ALA A 235 -15.53 -16.54 13.65
CA ALA A 235 -15.53 -16.16 12.25
C ALA A 235 -16.96 -16.29 11.64
N THR A 236 -17.42 -15.22 11.00
CA THR A 236 -18.67 -15.22 10.23
C THR A 236 -18.47 -15.80 8.83
N LEU A 237 -17.29 -15.53 8.25
CA LEU A 237 -16.78 -16.12 7.03
C LEU A 237 -15.37 -16.63 7.29
N GLY A 238 -14.97 -17.74 6.65
CA GLY A 238 -13.61 -18.27 6.76
C GLY A 238 -13.31 -18.88 8.13
N GLY A 239 -12.16 -18.51 8.70
CA GLY A 239 -11.65 -19.02 9.98
C GLY A 239 -10.81 -20.30 9.88
N GLN A 240 -10.78 -20.97 8.72
CA GLN A 240 -9.91 -22.12 8.49
C GLN A 240 -8.45 -21.67 8.37
N SER A 241 -7.52 -22.49 8.85
CA SER A 241 -6.09 -22.25 8.71
C SER A 241 -5.32 -23.56 8.54
N ASP A 242 -4.10 -23.44 8.01
CA ASP A 242 -3.12 -24.51 7.93
C ASP A 242 -1.73 -23.94 8.16
N ALA A 243 -1.18 -24.22 9.35
CA ALA A 243 0.13 -23.73 9.76
C ALA A 243 1.27 -24.25 8.86
N SER A 244 1.17 -25.48 8.35
CA SER A 244 2.22 -26.09 7.51
C SER A 244 2.39 -25.33 6.19
N GLN A 245 1.30 -24.75 5.69
CA GLN A 245 1.28 -23.95 4.47
C GLN A 245 1.26 -22.45 4.74
N ARG A 246 1.26 -22.02 6.01
CA ARG A 246 1.04 -20.62 6.43
C ARG A 246 -0.22 -20.02 5.80
N TYR A 247 -1.26 -20.84 5.68
CA TYR A 247 -2.53 -20.47 5.08
C TYR A 247 -3.52 -20.04 6.16
N ILE A 248 -4.12 -18.88 6.00
CA ILE A 248 -5.28 -18.42 6.78
C ILE A 248 -6.35 -18.07 5.75
N ALA A 249 -7.56 -18.61 5.87
CA ALA A 249 -8.65 -18.31 4.95
C ALA A 249 -9.04 -16.83 5.01
N PRO A 250 -9.59 -16.24 3.93
CA PRO A 250 -10.25 -14.94 3.99
C PRO A 250 -11.32 -14.93 5.09
N THR A 251 -11.09 -14.19 6.16
CA THR A 251 -11.88 -14.28 7.39
C THR A 251 -12.56 -12.95 7.68
N VAL A 252 -13.87 -13.00 7.94
CA VAL A 252 -14.66 -11.84 8.36
C VAL A 252 -15.25 -12.11 9.73
N VAL A 253 -15.13 -11.16 10.63
CA VAL A 253 -15.69 -11.23 11.99
C VAL A 253 -16.65 -10.05 12.15
N LYS A 254 -17.93 -10.34 12.38
CA LYS A 254 -18.94 -9.32 12.63
C LYS A 254 -19.09 -9.03 14.13
N ASP A 255 -19.79 -7.95 14.45
CA ASP A 255 -20.15 -7.56 15.83
C ASP A 255 -18.91 -7.41 16.73
N VAL A 256 -17.80 -6.92 16.17
CA VAL A 256 -16.53 -6.79 16.89
C VAL A 256 -16.60 -5.61 17.84
N PRO A 257 -16.38 -5.80 19.15
CA PRO A 257 -16.32 -4.69 20.08
C PRO A 257 -15.15 -3.72 19.75
N PRO A 258 -15.31 -2.41 19.91
CA PRO A 258 -14.23 -1.44 19.70
C PRO A 258 -12.93 -1.76 20.47
N GLN A 259 -13.05 -2.30 21.69
CA GLN A 259 -11.93 -2.63 22.57
C GLN A 259 -11.41 -4.06 22.35
N ALA A 260 -11.92 -4.77 21.35
CA ALA A 260 -11.45 -6.12 21.01
C ALA A 260 -9.95 -6.12 20.73
N ARG A 261 -9.27 -7.19 21.12
CA ARG A 261 -7.84 -7.44 20.81
C ARG A 261 -7.56 -7.34 19.31
N LEU A 262 -8.49 -7.85 18.49
CA LEU A 262 -8.46 -7.77 17.02
C LEU A 262 -8.41 -6.33 16.48
N MET A 263 -8.73 -5.33 17.31
CA MET A 263 -8.75 -3.89 16.99
C MET A 263 -7.64 -3.10 17.72
N GLN A 264 -6.70 -3.76 18.39
CA GLN A 264 -5.64 -3.08 19.17
C GLN A 264 -4.31 -2.92 18.42
N GLU A 265 -4.07 -3.74 17.39
CA GLU A 265 -2.87 -3.68 16.56
C GLU A 265 -3.22 -3.87 15.09
N GLU A 266 -2.31 -3.47 14.20
CA GLU A 266 -2.45 -3.70 12.76
C GLU A 266 -2.55 -5.19 12.44
N ILE A 267 -3.59 -5.58 11.70
CA ILE A 267 -3.86 -6.99 11.44
C ILE A 267 -2.82 -7.57 10.49
N PHE A 268 -2.45 -6.84 9.42
CA PHE A 268 -1.47 -7.26 8.41
C PHE A 268 -1.63 -8.74 7.98
N GLY A 269 -2.88 -9.11 7.67
CA GLY A 269 -3.33 -10.47 7.47
C GLY A 269 -4.81 -10.50 7.03
N PRO A 270 -5.34 -11.69 6.69
CA PRO A 270 -6.64 -11.82 6.03
C PRO A 270 -7.80 -11.86 7.03
N LEU A 271 -7.75 -11.06 8.10
CA LEU A 271 -8.85 -10.90 9.06
C LEU A 271 -9.50 -9.54 8.87
N LEU A 272 -10.81 -9.50 8.63
CA LEU A 272 -11.57 -8.27 8.43
C LEU A 272 -12.66 -8.13 9.51
N PRO A 273 -12.36 -7.47 10.64
CA PRO A 273 -13.36 -7.12 11.63
C PRO A 273 -14.33 -6.06 11.11
N ILE A 274 -15.59 -6.20 11.50
CA ILE A 274 -16.65 -5.22 11.27
C ILE A 274 -17.14 -4.71 12.63
N VAL A 275 -16.94 -3.43 12.87
CA VAL A 275 -17.39 -2.70 14.05
C VAL A 275 -18.60 -1.87 13.66
N THR A 276 -19.66 -1.93 14.47
CA THR A 276 -20.86 -1.14 14.23
C THR A 276 -20.77 0.23 14.89
N VAL A 277 -21.26 1.24 14.20
CA VAL A 277 -21.35 2.64 14.67
C VAL A 277 -22.77 3.14 14.48
N SER A 278 -23.24 4.05 15.34
CA SER A 278 -24.62 4.56 15.25
C SER A 278 -24.84 5.42 14.02
N ASP A 279 -23.84 6.24 13.67
CA ASP A 279 -23.91 7.22 12.61
C ASP A 279 -22.49 7.65 12.16
N ILE A 280 -22.43 8.75 11.41
CA ILE A 280 -21.18 9.31 10.88
C ILE A 280 -20.35 10.02 11.94
N ASP A 281 -20.98 10.66 12.92
CA ASP A 281 -20.28 11.42 13.96
C ASP A 281 -19.61 10.44 14.93
N ASP A 282 -20.30 9.34 15.27
CA ASP A 282 -19.72 8.20 16.00
C ASP A 282 -18.54 7.57 15.24
N ALA A 283 -18.65 7.39 13.92
CA ALA A 283 -17.54 6.90 13.10
C ALA A 283 -16.33 7.85 13.10
N ILE A 284 -16.56 9.16 12.99
CA ILE A 284 -15.51 10.19 13.03
C ILE A 284 -14.84 10.19 14.40
N HIS A 285 -15.63 10.12 15.47
CA HIS A 285 -15.13 10.05 16.83
C HIS A 285 -14.25 8.81 17.03
N PHE A 286 -14.74 7.64 16.63
CA PHE A 286 -14.01 6.37 16.68
C PHE A 286 -12.64 6.46 15.99
N ILE A 287 -12.57 7.09 14.81
CA ILE A 287 -11.32 7.25 14.05
C ILE A 287 -10.37 8.20 14.78
N ASN A 288 -10.89 9.32 15.29
CA ASN A 288 -10.08 10.37 15.92
C ASN A 288 -9.53 9.98 17.31
N GLU A 289 -10.13 9.01 18.00
CA GLU A 289 -9.62 8.47 19.28
C GLU A 289 -8.40 7.55 19.13
N ARG A 290 -8.01 7.19 17.89
CA ARG A 290 -6.93 6.26 17.61
C ARG A 290 -5.75 6.95 16.95
N GLU A 291 -4.63 6.23 16.85
CA GLU A 291 -3.49 6.72 16.07
C GLU A 291 -3.92 7.00 14.62
N LYS A 292 -3.34 8.06 14.05
CA LYS A 292 -3.69 8.52 12.70
C LYS A 292 -3.34 7.43 11.69
N PRO A 293 -4.33 6.90 10.95
CA PRO A 293 -4.07 5.85 9.99
C PRO A 293 -3.31 6.38 8.77
N LEU A 294 -2.61 5.50 8.05
CA LEU A 294 -1.95 5.86 6.79
C LEU A 294 -2.99 6.19 5.69
N ALA A 295 -4.12 5.47 5.67
CA ALA A 295 -5.23 5.75 4.77
C ALA A 295 -6.60 5.68 5.46
N LEU A 296 -7.57 6.40 4.90
CA LEU A 296 -8.98 6.24 5.21
C LEU A 296 -9.80 6.13 3.94
N TYR A 297 -10.70 5.16 3.96
CA TYR A 297 -11.58 4.86 2.84
C TYR A 297 -13.02 5.20 3.19
N VAL A 298 -13.65 6.04 2.36
CA VAL A 298 -15.04 6.46 2.59
C VAL A 298 -15.92 6.02 1.44
N PHE A 299 -16.87 5.13 1.71
CA PHE A 299 -17.88 4.67 0.75
C PHE A 299 -19.24 5.27 1.06
N SER A 300 -19.59 6.32 0.31
CA SER A 300 -20.94 6.91 0.30
C SER A 300 -21.21 7.59 -1.04
N SER A 301 -22.45 7.53 -1.52
CA SER A 301 -22.98 8.32 -2.65
C SER A 301 -23.27 9.76 -2.24
N ASN A 302 -23.46 10.05 -0.95
CA ASN A 302 -23.71 11.39 -0.43
C ASN A 302 -22.41 12.22 -0.34
N LYS A 303 -22.33 13.29 -1.14
CA LYS A 303 -21.16 14.19 -1.15
C LYS A 303 -20.90 14.85 0.21
N LYS A 304 -21.93 15.20 0.96
CA LYS A 304 -21.80 15.83 2.28
C LYS A 304 -21.13 14.89 3.27
N VAL A 305 -21.53 13.61 3.29
CA VAL A 305 -20.93 12.55 4.11
C VAL A 305 -19.44 12.44 3.82
N ARG A 306 -19.07 12.37 2.54
CA ARG A 306 -17.65 12.31 2.14
C ARG A 306 -16.87 13.53 2.61
N SER A 307 -17.42 14.73 2.40
CA SER A 307 -16.79 15.99 2.83
C SER A 307 -16.64 16.08 4.35
N SER A 308 -17.66 15.70 5.13
CA SER A 308 -17.61 15.73 6.59
C SER A 308 -16.47 14.87 7.13
N VAL A 309 -16.35 13.63 6.64
CA VAL A 309 -15.27 12.73 7.07
C VAL A 309 -13.90 13.27 6.68
N THR A 310 -13.75 13.81 5.47
CA THR A 310 -12.46 14.40 5.01
C THR A 310 -12.04 15.61 5.82
N VAL A 311 -12.97 16.48 6.22
CA VAL A 311 -12.65 17.71 6.97
C VAL A 311 -12.43 17.41 8.45
N ALA A 312 -13.14 16.41 9.00
CA ALA A 312 -13.14 16.12 10.43
C ALA A 312 -12.10 15.08 10.88
N THR A 313 -11.29 14.53 9.97
CA THR A 313 -10.24 13.56 10.28
C THR A 313 -8.87 14.06 9.80
N THR A 314 -7.79 13.71 10.50
CA THR A 314 -6.42 14.07 10.10
C THR A 314 -5.67 12.83 9.65
N ILE A 315 -5.49 12.67 8.34
CA ILE A 315 -5.04 11.42 7.71
C ILE A 315 -4.10 11.71 6.55
N VAL A 316 -3.12 10.83 6.30
CA VAL A 316 -2.11 11.01 5.24
C VAL A 316 -2.73 10.85 3.84
N LEU A 317 -3.61 9.85 3.65
CA LEU A 317 -4.29 9.61 2.39
C LEU A 317 -5.79 9.34 2.59
N ILE A 318 -6.65 10.07 1.90
CA ILE A 318 -8.09 9.79 1.89
C ILE A 318 -8.51 9.38 0.49
N LEU A 319 -8.97 8.13 0.37
CA LEU A 319 -9.47 7.58 -0.88
C LEU A 319 -10.98 7.44 -0.82
N VAL A 320 -11.63 8.09 -1.79
CA VAL A 320 -13.09 8.16 -1.84
C VAL A 320 -13.63 7.08 -2.77
N CYS A 321 -14.47 6.22 -2.18
CA CYS A 321 -15.18 5.15 -2.84
C CYS A 321 -14.28 4.08 -3.48
N THR A 322 -13.01 3.99 -3.10
CA THR A 322 -12.06 3.00 -3.59
C THR A 322 -11.02 2.67 -2.54
N VAL A 323 -10.27 1.60 -2.74
CA VAL A 323 -9.14 1.20 -1.88
C VAL A 323 -7.93 0.87 -2.75
N CYS A 324 -6.73 1.06 -2.21
CA CYS A 324 -5.50 0.51 -2.78
C CYS A 324 -5.19 0.86 -4.27
N ILE A 325 -5.72 1.96 -4.83
CA ILE A 325 -5.46 2.37 -6.24
C ILE A 325 -3.98 2.75 -6.50
N TYR A 326 -3.18 2.94 -5.45
CA TYR A 326 -1.76 3.30 -5.55
C TYR A 326 -0.81 2.10 -5.44
N ILE A 327 -1.31 0.87 -5.55
CA ILE A 327 -0.48 -0.34 -5.65
C ILE A 327 -0.13 -0.59 -7.12
#